data_AF-A0A3N5G9H6-F1
#
_entry.id   AF-A0A3N5G9H6-F1
#
_cell.length_a   1.000
_cell.length_b   1.000
_cell.length_c   1.000
_cell.angle_alpha   90.00
_cell.angle_beta   90.00
_cell.angle_gamma   90.00
#
_symmetry.space_group_name_H-M   'P 1'
#
loop_
_entity.id
_entity.type
_entity.pdbx_description
1 polymer ?
#
loop_
_entity_poly.entity_id
_entity_poly.type
_entity_poly.pdbx_seq_one_letter_code
_entity_poly.pdbx_strand_id
1 'polypeptide(L)'
;MLPIYHTNKIDAITAHRELHPARSGFNELFSVSLTDTLLKDTMQYEKWKQIRRNDPSRAGKIARLVLERHDYVTGKIPATEEGRKHFDLLTDQLKNEGVNLYNSHQFKNPIFNETTGDNTPVTTAENRNPETVSQIDNPKAPGLRQLLNKDCYEFLAGILEDNGISYYGINGVGSTLIDQARSLGMKQNAFLTGEGITRLLCDNPVEIKVSGVTDTSFEEIWNKIEPHLKKGAILSFSSRNIGHTGIIDRKDGRWVFINSSGSPGNRKSYRVIEEDLKDEIRNRLQRTNRQQTFLDITLGSVNRVLTARFENPQLSEGSGVKEIDLFQVA
;
A
#
# COMPACT_ATOMS: atom_id res chain seq x y z
N MET A 1 -31.73 3.32 59.05
CA MET A 1 -32.13 3.67 57.67
C MET A 1 -31.02 4.48 57.04
N LEU A 2 -30.45 3.99 55.94
CA LEU A 2 -29.50 4.70 55.07
C LEU A 2 -29.90 4.39 53.61
N PRO A 3 -29.78 5.34 52.67
CA PRO A 3 -30.23 5.13 51.30
C PRO A 3 -29.27 4.22 50.52
N ILE A 4 -29.82 3.19 49.88
CA ILE A 4 -29.08 2.35 48.92
C ILE A 4 -29.16 3.04 47.56
N TYR A 5 -28.03 3.55 47.06
CA TYR A 5 -27.92 4.03 45.69
C TYR A 5 -27.49 2.90 44.77
N HIS A 6 -28.40 2.44 43.90
CA HIS A 6 -28.03 1.61 42.75
C HIS A 6 -27.36 2.49 41.68
N THR A 7 -26.08 2.25 41.42
CA THR A 7 -25.41 2.78 40.23
C THR A 7 -25.56 1.82 39.06
N ASN A 8 -26.16 2.30 37.97
CA ASN A 8 -26.30 1.52 36.74
C ASN A 8 -24.95 1.27 36.08
N LYS A 9 -24.74 0.07 35.55
CA LYS A 9 -23.44 -0.43 35.08
C LYS A 9 -23.43 -0.61 33.55
N ILE A 10 -23.60 0.48 32.80
CA ILE A 10 -23.68 0.45 31.31
C ILE A 10 -22.73 1.45 30.61
N ASP A 11 -22.17 2.46 31.29
CA ASP A 11 -21.40 3.55 30.63
C ASP A 11 -19.91 3.24 30.31
N ALA A 12 -19.48 1.97 30.30
CA ALA A 12 -18.06 1.60 30.32
C ALA A 12 -17.41 1.30 28.94
N ILE A 13 -18.13 1.43 27.82
CA ILE A 13 -17.60 1.06 26.47
C ILE A 13 -17.37 2.26 25.55
N THR A 14 -17.97 3.43 25.82
CA THR A 14 -17.92 4.61 24.93
C THR A 14 -16.90 5.67 25.39
N ALA A 15 -15.79 5.24 26.01
CA ALA A 15 -14.80 6.15 26.60
C ALA A 15 -13.35 5.69 26.36
N HIS A 16 -12.90 5.66 25.09
CA HIS A 16 -11.48 5.88 24.72
C HIS A 16 -11.27 5.99 23.19
N ARG A 17 -11.79 7.06 22.57
CA ARG A 17 -11.22 7.60 21.32
C ARG A 17 -11.60 9.06 21.13
N GLU A 18 -11.05 9.93 21.98
CA GLU A 18 -11.12 11.37 21.70
C GLU A 18 -10.44 11.65 20.36
N LEU A 19 -11.22 12.15 19.42
CA LEU A 19 -10.77 12.51 18.08
C LEU A 19 -9.83 13.71 18.18
N HIS A 20 -8.52 13.45 18.18
CA HIS A 20 -7.50 14.50 18.08
C HIS A 20 -7.82 15.46 16.92
N PRO A 21 -7.97 16.77 17.17
CA PRO A 21 -8.35 17.71 16.14
C PRO A 21 -7.20 17.91 15.13
N ALA A 22 -7.48 17.50 13.89
CA ALA A 22 -6.93 17.97 12.62
C ALA A 22 -5.47 18.46 12.57
N ARG A 23 -4.58 17.64 11.96
CA ARG A 23 -3.54 18.06 10.99
C ARG A 23 -2.79 16.87 10.36
N SER A 24 -3.40 16.27 9.34
CA SER A 24 -2.72 15.34 8.42
C SER A 24 -3.41 15.32 7.06
N GLY A 25 -3.13 16.34 6.23
CA GLY A 25 -3.67 16.40 4.87
C GLY A 25 -3.19 15.23 3.98
N PHE A 26 -2.07 14.57 4.34
CA PHE A 26 -1.60 13.38 3.64
C PHE A 26 -2.46 12.14 3.93
N ASN A 27 -2.74 11.82 5.20
CA ASN A 27 -3.62 10.69 5.53
C ASN A 27 -5.04 10.92 4.98
N GLU A 28 -5.49 12.17 4.91
CA GLU A 28 -6.77 12.54 4.31
C GLU A 28 -6.78 12.29 2.80
N LEU A 29 -5.79 12.79 2.05
CA LEU A 29 -5.63 12.52 0.61
C LEU A 29 -5.47 11.02 0.31
N PHE A 30 -4.72 10.29 1.13
CA PHE A 30 -4.56 8.85 0.98
C PHE A 30 -5.88 8.10 1.23
N SER A 31 -6.58 8.41 2.33
CA SER A 31 -7.87 7.80 2.65
C SER A 31 -8.88 8.02 1.53
N VAL A 32 -8.88 9.24 0.97
CA VAL A 32 -9.69 9.64 -0.18
C VAL A 32 -9.34 8.83 -1.44
N SER A 33 -8.06 8.60 -1.72
CA SER A 33 -7.60 7.78 -2.86
C SER A 33 -7.99 6.30 -2.71
N LEU A 34 -7.90 5.74 -1.50
CA LEU A 34 -8.34 4.37 -1.24
C LEU A 34 -9.87 4.25 -1.31
N THR A 35 -10.60 5.26 -0.85
CA THR A 35 -12.06 5.37 -0.98
C THR A 35 -12.53 5.47 -2.43
N ASP A 36 -11.80 6.20 -3.29
CA ASP A 36 -12.05 6.21 -4.75
C ASP A 36 -12.04 4.76 -5.29
N THR A 37 -11.09 3.92 -4.87
CA THR A 37 -11.00 2.51 -5.31
C THR A 37 -12.17 1.67 -4.78
N LEU A 38 -12.46 1.74 -3.47
CA LEU A 38 -13.51 0.92 -2.85
C LEU A 38 -14.92 1.25 -3.35
N LEU A 39 -15.19 2.52 -3.65
CA LEU A 39 -16.50 2.93 -4.14
C LEU A 39 -16.66 2.78 -5.65
N LYS A 40 -15.57 2.62 -6.42
CA LYS A 40 -15.56 2.60 -7.89
C LYS A 40 -16.54 1.60 -8.50
N ASP A 41 -16.57 0.39 -7.94
CA ASP A 41 -17.40 -0.72 -8.42
C ASP A 41 -18.79 -0.76 -7.74
N THR A 42 -19.14 0.31 -7.02
CA THR A 42 -20.46 0.54 -6.43
C THR A 42 -21.24 1.60 -7.21
N MET A 43 -22.57 1.57 -7.12
CA MET A 43 -23.42 2.64 -7.67
C MET A 43 -23.26 4.00 -6.96
N GLN A 44 -22.38 4.12 -5.95
CA GLN A 44 -22.14 5.37 -5.22
C GLN A 44 -20.96 6.19 -5.76
N TYR A 45 -20.14 5.68 -6.70
CA TYR A 45 -18.89 6.34 -7.10
C TYR A 45 -19.08 7.77 -7.64
N GLU A 46 -20.04 8.00 -8.55
CA GLU A 46 -20.26 9.35 -9.09
C GLU A 46 -20.80 10.32 -8.03
N LYS A 47 -21.55 9.82 -7.03
CA LYS A 47 -22.01 10.62 -5.89
C LYS A 47 -20.85 11.00 -4.97
N TRP A 48 -19.98 10.05 -4.67
CA TRP A 48 -18.74 10.27 -3.93
C TRP A 48 -17.83 11.31 -4.61
N LYS A 49 -17.61 11.16 -5.92
CA LYS A 49 -16.82 12.07 -6.77
C LYS A 49 -17.39 13.50 -6.79
N GLN A 50 -18.73 13.65 -6.78
CA GLN A 50 -19.37 14.97 -6.60
C GLN A 50 -19.06 15.56 -5.22
N ILE A 51 -19.21 14.79 -4.14
CA ILE A 51 -18.92 15.27 -2.78
C ILE A 51 -17.44 15.70 -2.68
N ARG A 52 -16.51 14.86 -3.16
CA ARG A 52 -15.07 15.15 -3.18
C ARG A 52 -14.70 16.41 -3.95
N ARG A 53 -15.42 16.73 -5.03
CA ARG A 53 -15.21 17.96 -5.80
C ARG A 53 -15.76 19.20 -5.09
N ASN A 54 -16.89 19.07 -4.40
CA ASN A 54 -17.63 20.19 -3.84
C ASN A 54 -17.19 20.54 -2.42
N ASP A 55 -16.78 19.54 -1.63
CA ASP A 55 -16.36 19.69 -0.22
C ASP A 55 -15.26 18.66 0.13
N PRO A 56 -13.98 19.03 -0.03
CA PRO A 56 -12.85 18.14 0.28
C PRO A 56 -12.75 17.75 1.76
N SER A 57 -13.14 18.63 2.68
CA SER A 57 -13.10 18.38 4.14
C SER A 57 -14.11 17.31 4.54
N ARG A 58 -15.33 17.44 4.00
CA ARG A 58 -16.37 16.41 4.13
C ARG A 58 -15.96 15.09 3.48
N ALA A 59 -15.26 15.14 2.35
CA ALA A 59 -14.73 13.94 1.72
C ALA A 59 -13.72 13.20 2.61
N GLY A 60 -12.85 13.91 3.33
CA GLY A 60 -11.95 13.32 4.33
C GLY A 60 -12.65 12.67 5.52
N LYS A 61 -13.82 13.18 5.94
CA LYS A 61 -14.69 12.52 6.92
C LYS A 61 -15.29 11.22 6.35
N ILE A 62 -15.92 11.29 5.18
CA ILE A 62 -16.56 10.15 4.52
C ILE A 62 -15.55 9.04 4.22
N ALA A 63 -14.36 9.39 3.74
CA ALA A 63 -13.31 8.44 3.45
C ALA A 63 -12.95 7.58 4.67
N ARG A 64 -12.80 8.19 5.84
CA ARG A 64 -12.54 7.45 7.09
C ARG A 64 -13.68 6.49 7.43
N LEU A 65 -14.94 6.92 7.30
CA LEU A 65 -16.11 6.08 7.52
C LEU A 65 -16.19 4.90 6.53
N VAL A 66 -15.87 5.11 5.25
CA VAL A 66 -15.83 4.02 4.25
C VAL A 66 -14.74 3.00 4.60
N LEU A 67 -13.54 3.46 4.98
CA LEU A 67 -12.42 2.58 5.32
C LEU A 67 -12.69 1.78 6.60
N GLU A 68 -13.13 2.43 7.67
CA GLU A 68 -13.46 1.77 8.94
C GLU A 68 -14.59 0.74 8.74
N ARG A 69 -15.61 1.07 7.94
CA ARG A 69 -16.66 0.12 7.57
C ARG A 69 -16.12 -1.03 6.69
N HIS A 70 -15.15 -0.78 5.82
CA HIS A 70 -14.57 -1.81 4.95
C HIS A 70 -13.67 -2.81 5.70
N ASP A 71 -13.07 -2.41 6.82
CA ASP A 71 -12.28 -3.31 7.67
C ASP A 71 -13.15 -4.45 8.29
N TYR A 72 -14.45 -4.21 8.51
CA TYR A 72 -15.42 -5.29 8.82
C TYR A 72 -15.70 -6.21 7.62
N VAL A 73 -15.91 -5.65 6.42
CA VAL A 73 -16.21 -6.43 5.20
C VAL A 73 -15.04 -7.35 4.83
N THR A 74 -13.81 -6.94 5.15
CA THR A 74 -12.58 -7.70 4.92
C THR A 74 -12.16 -8.60 6.09
N GLY A 75 -12.98 -8.70 7.14
CA GLY A 75 -12.72 -9.59 8.29
C GLY A 75 -11.58 -9.16 9.22
N LYS A 76 -11.00 -7.96 9.03
CA LYS A 76 -9.94 -7.43 9.92
C LYS A 76 -10.48 -7.10 11.32
N ILE A 77 -11.76 -6.76 11.42
CA ILE A 77 -12.45 -6.58 12.68
C ILE A 77 -13.36 -7.79 12.90
N PRO A 78 -13.26 -8.50 14.05
CA PRO A 78 -14.08 -9.67 14.34
C PRO A 78 -15.59 -9.40 14.26
N ALA A 79 -16.32 -10.37 13.73
CA ALA A 79 -17.74 -10.26 13.47
C ALA A 79 -18.60 -10.54 14.73
N THR A 80 -18.48 -9.71 15.77
CA THR A 80 -19.33 -9.80 16.98
C THR A 80 -20.68 -9.09 16.81
N GLU A 81 -21.60 -9.24 17.76
CA GLU A 81 -22.88 -8.50 17.78
C GLU A 81 -22.66 -6.98 17.89
N GLU A 82 -21.70 -6.56 18.72
CA GLU A 82 -21.26 -5.16 18.84
C GLU A 82 -20.60 -4.67 17.54
N GLY A 83 -19.79 -5.52 16.91
CA GLY A 83 -19.20 -5.25 15.60
C GLY A 83 -20.26 -5.02 14.53
N ARG A 84 -21.32 -5.84 14.51
CA ARG A 84 -22.48 -5.67 13.62
C ARG A 84 -23.20 -4.34 13.89
N LYS A 85 -23.49 -4.02 15.15
CA LYS A 85 -24.11 -2.75 15.55
C LYS A 85 -23.28 -1.54 15.13
N HIS A 86 -21.95 -1.61 15.27
CA HIS A 86 -21.05 -0.53 14.84
C HIS A 86 -20.99 -0.41 13.32
N PHE A 87 -20.95 -1.53 12.59
CA PHE A 87 -21.01 -1.54 11.12
C PHE A 87 -22.28 -0.88 10.57
N ASP A 88 -23.43 -1.18 11.15
CA ASP A 88 -24.70 -0.55 10.75
C ASP A 88 -24.72 0.94 11.12
N LEU A 89 -24.19 1.33 12.29
CA LEU A 89 -24.01 2.75 12.66
C LEU A 89 -23.13 3.51 11.65
N LEU A 90 -22.00 2.92 11.22
CA LEU A 90 -21.13 3.51 10.18
C LEU A 90 -21.86 3.61 8.84
N THR A 91 -22.72 2.65 8.52
CA THR A 91 -23.52 2.66 7.28
C THR A 91 -24.60 3.75 7.32
N ASP A 92 -25.28 3.95 8.45
CA ASP A 92 -26.22 5.06 8.64
C ASP A 92 -25.52 6.43 8.64
N GLN A 93 -24.31 6.54 9.20
CA GLN A 93 -23.50 7.75 9.09
C GLN A 93 -23.13 8.06 7.64
N LEU A 94 -22.71 7.07 6.85
CA LEU A 94 -22.44 7.23 5.42
C LEU A 94 -23.69 7.62 4.63
N LYS A 95 -24.85 7.04 4.96
CA LYS A 95 -26.15 7.37 4.36
C LYS A 95 -26.55 8.82 4.65
N ASN A 96 -26.35 9.30 5.88
CA ASN A 96 -26.53 10.71 6.24
C ASN A 96 -25.56 11.64 5.49
N GLU A 97 -24.37 11.14 5.14
CA GLU A 97 -23.43 11.83 4.25
C GLU A 97 -23.75 11.70 2.75
N GLY A 98 -24.83 10.99 2.39
CA GLY A 98 -25.29 10.81 1.01
C GLY A 98 -24.60 9.70 0.24
N VAL A 99 -23.90 8.78 0.92
CA VAL A 99 -23.26 7.57 0.36
C VAL A 99 -24.03 6.34 0.86
N ASN A 100 -24.82 5.72 0.00
CA ASN A 100 -25.70 4.61 0.37
C ASN A 100 -25.01 3.26 0.13
N LEU A 101 -24.58 2.60 1.20
CA LEU A 101 -24.04 1.23 1.18
C LEU A 101 -25.00 0.26 1.88
N TYR A 102 -24.75 -1.04 1.72
CA TYR A 102 -25.59 -2.10 2.31
C TYR A 102 -25.38 -2.24 3.82
N ASN A 103 -26.47 -2.33 4.58
CA ASN A 103 -26.45 -2.73 5.99
C ASN A 103 -26.12 -4.22 6.15
N SER A 104 -25.73 -4.63 7.36
CA SER A 104 -25.28 -5.98 7.72
C SER A 104 -26.22 -7.10 7.26
N HIS A 105 -27.53 -6.86 7.37
CA HIS A 105 -28.60 -7.79 7.00
C HIS A 105 -28.90 -7.87 5.49
N GLN A 106 -28.27 -7.04 4.65
CA GLN A 106 -28.52 -7.00 3.21
C GLN A 106 -27.53 -7.84 2.39
N PHE A 107 -26.53 -8.45 3.03
CA PHE A 107 -25.57 -9.34 2.40
C PHE A 107 -26.14 -10.76 2.29
N LYS A 108 -26.04 -11.38 1.10
CA LYS A 108 -26.57 -12.74 0.85
C LYS A 108 -25.88 -13.82 1.70
N ASN A 109 -24.58 -13.64 1.94
CA ASN A 109 -23.84 -14.36 2.97
C ASN A 109 -23.64 -13.38 4.12
N PRO A 110 -24.05 -13.70 5.36
CA PRO A 110 -23.81 -12.80 6.48
C PRO A 110 -22.30 -12.63 6.68
N ILE A 111 -21.80 -11.39 6.51
CA ILE A 111 -20.45 -11.00 6.97
C ILE A 111 -20.32 -11.30 8.47
N PHE A 112 -21.46 -11.20 9.17
CA PHE A 112 -21.66 -11.54 10.56
C PHE A 112 -22.47 -12.83 10.66
N ASN A 113 -21.90 -13.97 10.26
CA ASN A 113 -22.50 -15.26 10.59
C ASN A 113 -22.63 -15.35 12.12
N GLU A 114 -23.83 -15.67 12.59
CA GLU A 114 -24.05 -15.94 14.00
C GLU A 114 -23.39 -17.27 14.34
N THR A 115 -22.14 -17.20 14.81
CA THR A 115 -21.53 -18.29 15.58
C THR A 115 -22.24 -18.39 16.92
N THR A 116 -23.45 -18.97 16.89
CA THR A 116 -24.00 -19.66 18.06
C THR A 116 -22.93 -20.63 18.53
N GLY A 117 -22.48 -20.46 19.78
CA GLY A 117 -21.19 -20.94 20.24
C GLY A 117 -21.07 -22.45 20.33
N ASP A 118 -20.75 -23.10 19.21
CA ASP A 118 -20.34 -24.49 19.14
C ASP A 118 -19.00 -24.59 18.38
N ASN A 119 -17.95 -24.99 19.10
CA ASN A 119 -16.60 -25.09 18.58
C ASN A 119 -16.41 -26.40 17.81
N THR A 120 -16.78 -26.43 16.53
CA THR A 120 -16.49 -27.56 15.64
C THR A 120 -15.89 -27.08 14.31
N PRO A 121 -14.68 -27.51 13.92
CA PRO A 121 -14.08 -27.10 12.66
C PRO A 121 -14.78 -27.80 11.48
N VAL A 122 -15.45 -27.02 10.62
CA VAL A 122 -16.06 -27.53 9.39
C VAL A 122 -14.98 -27.71 8.33
N THR A 123 -14.66 -28.98 8.04
CA THR A 123 -13.81 -29.39 6.93
C THR A 123 -14.67 -29.63 5.69
N THR A 124 -14.44 -28.89 4.60
CA THR A 124 -15.04 -29.22 3.29
C THR A 124 -14.01 -29.05 2.18
N ALA A 125 -13.64 -30.16 1.55
CA ALA A 125 -12.82 -30.19 0.36
C ALA A 125 -13.50 -31.11 -0.67
N GLU A 126 -13.72 -30.61 -1.89
CA GLU A 126 -13.86 -31.36 -3.15
C GLU A 126 -13.77 -30.33 -4.29
N ASN A 127 -12.70 -30.26 -5.10
CA ASN A 127 -12.17 -31.23 -6.07
C ASN A 127 -12.97 -31.30 -7.38
N ARG A 128 -12.40 -30.72 -8.46
CA ARG A 128 -12.69 -31.04 -9.87
C ARG A 128 -11.51 -30.58 -10.75
N ASN A 129 -11.11 -31.43 -11.68
CA ASN A 129 -10.02 -31.22 -12.66
C ASN A 129 -10.59 -31.36 -14.10
N PRO A 130 -9.84 -31.32 -15.22
CA PRO A 130 -10.07 -30.26 -16.21
C PRO A 130 -10.31 -30.79 -17.64
N GLU A 131 -10.77 -29.92 -18.55
CA GLU A 131 -10.57 -30.12 -19.99
C GLU A 131 -10.21 -28.81 -20.71
N THR A 132 -9.60 -28.95 -21.88
CA THR A 132 -8.68 -27.97 -22.48
C THR A 132 -9.04 -27.66 -23.94
N VAL A 133 -9.08 -26.38 -24.33
CA VAL A 133 -8.89 -25.94 -25.73
C VAL A 133 -7.97 -24.70 -25.73
N SER A 134 -7.15 -24.55 -26.77
CA SER A 134 -5.90 -23.76 -26.77
C SER A 134 -5.88 -22.59 -27.79
N GLN A 135 -4.79 -21.80 -27.72
CA GLN A 135 -4.29 -20.78 -28.68
C GLN A 135 -4.98 -19.38 -28.67
N ILE A 136 -4.29 -18.21 -28.65
CA ILE A 136 -2.88 -17.78 -28.38
C ILE A 136 -2.98 -16.40 -27.63
N ASP A 137 -2.18 -16.07 -26.60
CA ASP A 137 -0.99 -15.17 -26.64
C ASP A 137 -0.32 -15.07 -25.24
N ASN A 138 0.99 -14.75 -25.21
CA ASN A 138 1.89 -14.89 -24.05
C ASN A 138 1.43 -14.27 -22.70
N PRO A 139 1.36 -15.07 -21.60
CA PRO A 139 1.31 -14.63 -20.20
C PRO A 139 2.74 -14.69 -19.54
N LYS A 140 3.05 -14.24 -18.31
CA LYS A 140 2.39 -14.51 -17.02
C LYS A 140 2.89 -13.59 -15.87
N ALA A 141 2.03 -12.69 -15.37
CA ALA A 141 2.06 -12.27 -13.97
C ALA A 141 0.69 -11.67 -13.61
N PRO A 142 -0.18 -12.35 -12.84
CA PRO A 142 -1.53 -11.85 -12.54
C PRO A 142 -1.56 -10.50 -11.78
N GLY A 143 -0.53 -10.21 -10.96
CA GLY A 143 -0.44 -8.98 -10.15
C GLY A 143 -0.16 -7.71 -10.96
N LEU A 144 0.84 -7.71 -11.87
CA LEU A 144 1.31 -6.51 -12.58
C LEU A 144 0.21 -5.72 -13.28
N ARG A 145 -0.82 -6.39 -13.82
CA ARG A 145 -1.93 -5.72 -14.52
C ARG A 145 -2.70 -4.75 -13.62
N GLN A 146 -2.74 -4.99 -12.31
CA GLN A 146 -3.39 -4.09 -11.34
C GLN A 146 -2.51 -2.87 -11.00
N LEU A 147 -1.19 -3.02 -11.14
CA LEU A 147 -0.21 -1.97 -10.84
C LEU A 147 0.02 -0.99 -11.99
N LEU A 148 -0.50 -1.26 -13.19
CA LEU A 148 -0.30 -0.44 -14.38
C LEU A 148 -0.68 1.04 -14.18
N ASN A 149 -1.74 1.38 -13.45
CA ASN A 149 -2.25 2.75 -13.33
C ASN A 149 -1.69 3.57 -12.14
N LYS A 150 -0.58 3.12 -11.54
CA LYS A 150 0.01 3.65 -10.31
C LYS A 150 1.28 4.47 -10.58
N ASP A 151 1.59 5.46 -9.74
CA ASP A 151 2.89 6.14 -9.76
C ASP A 151 4.03 5.29 -9.16
N CYS A 152 5.30 5.70 -9.27
CA CYS A 152 6.44 4.88 -8.84
C CYS A 152 6.37 4.44 -7.37
N TYR A 153 5.70 5.22 -6.54
CA TYR A 153 5.54 4.98 -5.11
C TYR A 153 4.33 4.08 -4.84
N GLU A 154 3.17 4.38 -5.45
CA GLU A 154 1.99 3.50 -5.44
C GLU A 154 2.30 2.11 -6.06
N PHE A 155 3.16 2.04 -7.07
CA PHE A 155 3.67 0.82 -7.72
C PHE A 155 4.47 -0.03 -6.74
N LEU A 156 5.49 0.54 -6.10
CA LEU A 156 6.31 -0.15 -5.11
C LEU A 156 5.47 -0.59 -3.89
N ALA A 157 4.56 0.27 -3.41
CA ALA A 157 3.60 -0.08 -2.36
C ALA A 157 2.75 -1.30 -2.75
N GLY A 158 2.30 -1.36 -4.00
CA GLY A 158 1.58 -2.51 -4.54
C GLY A 158 2.41 -3.79 -4.57
N ILE A 159 3.66 -3.73 -5.03
CA ILE A 159 4.57 -4.89 -5.01
C ILE A 159 4.79 -5.40 -3.58
N LEU A 160 4.92 -4.51 -2.60
CA LEU A 160 5.10 -4.89 -1.20
C LEU A 160 3.85 -5.60 -0.65
N GLU A 161 2.65 -5.05 -0.86
CA GLU A 161 1.39 -5.69 -0.45
C GLU A 161 1.16 -7.05 -1.15
N ASP A 162 1.43 -7.14 -2.46
CA ASP A 162 1.36 -8.39 -3.25
C ASP A 162 2.32 -9.47 -2.73
N ASN A 163 3.35 -9.08 -1.97
CA ASN A 163 4.34 -9.96 -1.33
C ASN A 163 4.14 -10.10 0.19
N GLY A 164 2.95 -9.79 0.69
CA GLY A 164 2.59 -9.96 2.10
C GLY A 164 3.15 -8.92 3.06
N ILE A 165 3.83 -7.88 2.55
CA ILE A 165 4.40 -6.80 3.34
C ILE A 165 3.37 -5.66 3.40
N SER A 166 2.65 -5.57 4.52
CA SER A 166 1.69 -4.49 4.77
C SER A 166 2.37 -3.13 4.69
N TYR A 167 2.05 -2.43 3.62
CA TYR A 167 2.51 -1.10 3.36
C TYR A 167 1.60 -0.06 4.00
N TYR A 168 0.30 -0.31 3.93
CA TYR A 168 -0.76 0.50 4.50
C TYR A 168 -1.20 -0.01 5.88
N GLY A 169 -2.09 0.74 6.54
CA GLY A 169 -2.58 0.41 7.89
C GLY A 169 -1.70 0.96 9.02
N ILE A 170 -2.14 0.75 10.27
CA ILE A 170 -1.53 1.36 11.45
C ILE A 170 -0.11 0.84 11.76
N ASN A 171 0.18 -0.41 11.41
CA ASN A 171 1.49 -1.05 11.58
C ASN A 171 2.23 -1.21 10.23
N GLY A 172 1.80 -0.52 9.17
CA GLY A 172 2.40 -0.67 7.84
C GLY A 172 3.72 0.08 7.67
N VAL A 173 4.43 -0.23 6.59
CA VAL A 173 5.65 0.50 6.18
C VAL A 173 5.42 2.01 6.12
N GLY A 174 4.31 2.45 5.50
CA GLY A 174 3.96 3.86 5.35
C GLY A 174 3.67 4.59 6.67
N SER A 175 2.98 3.94 7.62
CA SER A 175 2.74 4.55 8.94
C SER A 175 4.03 4.69 9.74
N THR A 176 4.90 3.67 9.68
CA THR A 176 6.21 3.68 10.33
C THR A 176 7.09 4.83 9.82
N LEU A 177 7.12 5.06 8.51
CA LEU A 177 7.85 6.18 7.90
C LEU A 177 7.26 7.56 8.29
N ILE A 178 5.92 7.67 8.39
CA ILE A 178 5.24 8.88 8.89
C ILE A 178 5.60 9.16 10.35
N ASP A 179 5.61 8.14 11.20
CA ASP A 179 5.89 8.27 12.63
C ASP A 179 7.37 8.58 12.88
N GLN A 180 8.28 7.98 12.11
CA GLN A 180 9.70 8.35 12.07
C GLN A 180 9.91 9.81 11.65
N ALA A 181 9.16 10.31 10.66
CA ALA A 181 9.22 11.71 10.27
C ALA A 181 8.71 12.63 11.41
N ARG A 182 7.62 12.22 12.09
CA ARG A 182 7.04 12.97 13.22
C ARG A 182 7.98 13.03 14.41
N SER A 183 8.66 11.93 14.77
CA SER A 183 9.58 11.89 15.91
C SER A 183 10.82 12.77 15.73
N LEU A 184 11.21 13.05 14.48
CA LEU A 184 12.27 13.98 14.12
C LEU A 184 11.78 15.43 13.88
N GLY A 185 10.51 15.74 14.15
CA GLY A 185 9.93 17.07 13.92
C GLY A 185 9.80 17.46 12.44
N MET A 186 9.90 16.49 11.53
CA MET A 186 9.83 16.70 10.08
C MET A 186 8.39 16.66 9.57
N LYS A 187 8.19 17.05 8.31
CA LYS A 187 6.90 16.85 7.62
C LYS A 187 6.59 15.36 7.54
N GLN A 188 5.34 14.96 7.77
CA GLN A 188 4.90 13.55 7.80
C GLN A 188 5.31 12.74 6.54
N ASN A 189 5.43 13.39 5.38
CA ASN A 189 5.84 12.76 4.13
C ASN A 189 7.36 12.76 3.86
N ALA A 190 8.21 13.20 4.80
CA ALA A 190 9.65 13.37 4.57
C ALA A 190 10.40 12.06 4.28
N PHE A 191 9.92 10.93 4.78
CA PHE A 191 10.46 9.59 4.49
C PHE A 191 9.56 8.75 3.58
N LEU A 192 8.49 9.33 3.03
CA LEU A 192 7.62 8.68 2.05
C LEU A 192 8.25 8.78 0.65
N THR A 193 9.43 8.18 0.52
CA THR A 193 10.25 8.13 -0.68
C THR A 193 10.81 6.71 -0.86
N GLY A 194 11.37 6.41 -2.04
CA GLY A 194 12.04 5.13 -2.26
C GLY A 194 13.21 4.91 -1.31
N GLU A 195 14.00 5.94 -1.01
CA GLU A 195 15.13 5.86 -0.07
C GLU A 195 14.65 5.55 1.36
N GLY A 196 13.53 6.13 1.79
CA GLY A 196 12.92 5.82 3.09
C GLY A 196 12.50 4.35 3.19
N ILE A 197 11.83 3.83 2.15
CA ILE A 197 11.44 2.42 2.06
C ILE A 197 12.67 1.52 2.03
N THR A 198 13.66 1.81 1.19
CA THR A 198 14.89 1.00 1.09
C THR A 198 15.64 0.97 2.42
N ARG A 199 15.83 2.11 3.10
CA ARG A 199 16.47 2.15 4.44
C ARG A 199 15.68 1.43 5.53
N LEU A 200 14.35 1.36 5.40
CA LEU A 200 13.50 0.68 6.38
C LEU A 200 13.41 -0.84 6.14
N LEU A 201 13.38 -1.29 4.89
CA LEU A 201 13.16 -2.69 4.53
C LEU A 201 14.42 -3.47 4.17
N CYS A 202 15.52 -2.80 3.85
CA CYS A 202 16.76 -3.44 3.40
C CYS A 202 17.84 -3.33 4.47
N ASP A 203 18.65 -4.37 4.57
CA ASP A 203 19.84 -4.35 5.41
C ASP A 203 21.04 -3.83 4.60
N ASN A 204 21.85 -2.97 5.23
CA ASN A 204 23.05 -2.34 4.65
C ASN A 204 22.87 -1.81 3.21
N PRO A 205 21.95 -0.86 2.96
CA PRO A 205 21.73 -0.30 1.62
C PRO A 205 22.98 0.42 1.10
N VAL A 206 23.25 0.29 -0.21
CA VAL A 206 24.28 1.03 -0.92
C VAL A 206 23.75 2.43 -1.21
N GLU A 207 24.38 3.44 -0.63
CA GLU A 207 24.04 4.85 -0.84
C GLU A 207 25.16 5.57 -1.59
N ILE A 208 24.81 6.23 -2.71
CA ILE A 208 25.75 6.98 -3.54
C ILE A 208 25.19 8.38 -3.76
N LYS A 209 26.02 9.41 -3.53
CA LYS A 209 25.68 10.81 -3.77
C LYS A 209 26.62 11.41 -4.80
N VAL A 210 26.05 12.01 -5.85
CA VAL A 210 26.78 12.70 -6.92
C VAL A 210 26.33 14.16 -6.97
N SER A 211 27.23 15.08 -6.62
CA SER A 211 26.99 16.54 -6.60
C SER A 211 27.63 17.30 -7.77
N GLY A 212 28.31 16.61 -8.68
CA GLY A 212 28.85 17.13 -9.93
C GLY A 212 29.15 15.95 -10.86
N VAL A 213 28.55 15.94 -12.05
CA VAL A 213 28.66 14.81 -12.99
C VAL A 213 29.91 14.99 -13.85
N THR A 214 30.78 13.98 -13.80
CA THR A 214 32.01 13.83 -14.59
C THR A 214 31.85 12.73 -15.63
N ASP A 215 32.78 12.66 -16.59
CA ASP A 215 32.83 11.57 -17.58
C ASP A 215 33.06 10.19 -16.92
N THR A 216 33.66 10.15 -15.72
CA THR A 216 33.88 8.93 -14.93
C THR A 216 32.69 8.52 -14.06
N SER A 217 31.72 9.40 -13.82
CA SER A 217 30.64 9.20 -12.83
C SER A 217 29.80 7.94 -13.09
N PHE A 218 29.60 7.55 -14.35
CA PHE A 218 28.88 6.32 -14.67
C PHE A 218 29.62 5.07 -14.19
N GLU A 219 30.91 4.94 -14.49
CA GLU A 219 31.72 3.78 -14.08
C GLU A 219 31.90 3.75 -12.56
N GLU A 220 32.05 4.91 -11.91
CA GLU A 220 32.12 5.03 -10.45
C GLU A 220 30.83 4.57 -9.75
N ILE A 221 29.65 4.88 -10.32
CA ILE A 221 28.37 4.34 -9.83
C ILE A 221 28.27 2.85 -10.13
N TRP A 222 28.54 2.44 -11.37
CA TRP A 222 28.35 1.07 -11.82
C TRP A 222 29.17 0.07 -10.99
N ASN A 223 30.46 0.37 -10.80
CA ASN A 223 31.36 -0.46 -9.97
C ASN A 223 30.94 -0.55 -8.49
N LYS A 224 30.20 0.45 -7.97
CA LYS A 224 29.66 0.44 -6.60
C LYS A 224 28.34 -0.34 -6.48
N ILE A 225 27.49 -0.31 -7.50
CA ILE A 225 26.18 -0.98 -7.42
C ILE A 225 26.21 -2.43 -7.93
N GLU A 226 26.99 -2.74 -8.98
CA GLU A 226 26.95 -4.04 -9.66
C GLU A 226 27.19 -5.23 -8.71
N PRO A 227 28.14 -5.19 -7.77
CA PRO A 227 28.34 -6.29 -6.80
C PRO A 227 27.15 -6.52 -5.85
N HIS A 228 26.24 -5.55 -5.75
CA HIS A 228 25.08 -5.56 -4.86
C HIS A 228 23.75 -5.78 -5.61
N LEU A 229 23.77 -5.87 -6.95
CA LEU A 229 22.56 -6.13 -7.74
C LEU A 229 22.04 -7.54 -7.50
N LYS A 230 20.78 -7.62 -7.09
CA LYS A 230 20.01 -8.85 -6.92
C LYS A 230 18.61 -8.63 -7.47
N LYS A 231 18.01 -9.68 -8.04
CA LYS A 231 16.58 -9.66 -8.40
C LYS A 231 15.76 -9.37 -7.14
N GLY A 232 14.73 -8.53 -7.25
CA GLY A 232 13.91 -8.09 -6.12
C GLY A 232 14.52 -6.96 -5.27
N ALA A 233 15.74 -6.49 -5.56
CA ALA A 233 16.31 -5.34 -4.85
C ALA A 233 15.54 -4.05 -5.20
N ILE A 234 15.32 -3.18 -4.21
CA ILE A 234 14.71 -1.86 -4.40
C ILE A 234 15.82 -0.89 -4.80
N LEU A 235 15.65 -0.21 -5.93
CA LEU A 235 16.52 0.89 -6.37
C LEU A 235 15.71 2.19 -6.41
N SER A 236 16.23 3.22 -5.74
CA SER A 236 15.71 4.58 -5.77
C SER A 236 16.77 5.55 -6.30
N PHE A 237 16.30 6.50 -7.11
CA PHE A 237 17.01 7.68 -7.56
C PHE A 237 16.27 8.92 -7.07
N SER A 238 16.97 9.86 -6.44
CA SER A 238 16.42 11.18 -6.12
C SER A 238 17.33 12.33 -6.49
N SER A 239 16.70 13.46 -6.81
CA SER A 239 17.33 14.78 -6.92
C SER A 239 16.45 15.79 -6.19
N ARG A 240 16.80 17.08 -6.24
CA ARG A 240 16.03 18.15 -5.57
C ARG A 240 14.52 18.13 -5.88
N ASN A 241 14.14 17.75 -7.11
CA ASN A 241 12.77 17.89 -7.62
C ASN A 241 12.18 16.59 -8.21
N ILE A 242 12.94 15.50 -8.29
CA ILE A 242 12.55 14.27 -8.99
C ILE A 242 12.92 13.08 -8.10
N GLY A 243 11.94 12.27 -7.76
CA GLY A 243 12.13 10.91 -7.23
C GLY A 243 11.77 9.88 -8.30
N HIS A 244 12.44 8.73 -8.29
CA HIS A 244 12.12 7.61 -9.16
C HIS A 244 12.57 6.30 -8.51
N THR A 245 11.65 5.35 -8.39
CA THR A 245 11.89 4.13 -7.61
C THR A 245 11.30 2.94 -8.34
N GLY A 246 11.95 1.80 -8.23
CA GLY A 246 11.56 0.55 -8.88
C GLY A 246 12.33 -0.64 -8.31
N ILE A 247 12.14 -1.79 -8.96
CA ILE A 247 12.73 -3.07 -8.59
C ILE A 247 13.77 -3.49 -9.62
N ILE A 248 14.88 -4.06 -9.15
CA ILE A 248 15.89 -4.70 -10.00
C ILE A 248 15.41 -6.09 -10.41
N ASP A 249 15.50 -6.40 -11.69
CA ASP A 249 15.38 -7.76 -12.21
C ASP A 249 16.50 -8.07 -13.23
N ARG A 250 16.60 -9.34 -13.68
CA ARG A 250 17.55 -9.78 -14.69
C ARG A 250 16.85 -10.57 -15.79
N LYS A 251 16.95 -10.06 -17.03
CA LYS A 251 16.28 -10.57 -18.23
C LYS A 251 17.33 -10.69 -19.35
N ASP A 252 17.32 -11.79 -20.08
CA ASP A 252 18.26 -12.05 -21.20
C ASP A 252 19.74 -11.78 -20.84
N GLY A 253 20.13 -12.17 -19.62
CA GLY A 253 21.48 -11.99 -19.08
C GLY A 253 21.80 -10.60 -18.52
N ARG A 254 21.05 -9.56 -18.88
CA ARG A 254 21.26 -8.15 -18.48
C ARG A 254 20.39 -7.73 -17.29
N TRP A 255 20.86 -6.73 -16.54
CA TRP A 255 20.11 -6.11 -15.45
C TRP A 255 19.09 -5.10 -16.00
N VAL A 256 17.85 -5.21 -15.55
CA VAL A 256 16.75 -4.30 -15.89
C VAL A 256 16.20 -3.64 -14.64
N PHE A 257 15.68 -2.44 -14.81
CA PHE A 257 15.01 -1.66 -13.80
C PHE A 257 13.51 -1.62 -14.12
N ILE A 258 12.70 -2.24 -13.27
CA ILE A 258 11.24 -2.31 -13.42
C ILE A 258 10.62 -1.20 -12.57
N ASN A 259 9.94 -0.26 -13.23
CA ASN A 259 9.24 0.84 -12.56
C ASN A 259 7.89 1.11 -13.23
N SER A 260 7.08 1.98 -12.65
CA SER A 260 5.95 2.59 -13.36
C SER A 260 6.33 3.96 -13.94
N SER A 261 6.07 4.16 -15.23
CA SER A 261 6.20 5.46 -15.91
C SER A 261 4.82 6.01 -16.27
N GLY A 262 4.61 7.32 -16.13
CA GLY A 262 3.35 7.99 -16.48
C GLY A 262 3.42 9.50 -16.24
N SER A 263 2.44 10.23 -16.76
CA SER A 263 2.32 11.67 -16.53
C SER A 263 1.64 11.95 -15.18
N PRO A 264 2.24 12.80 -14.32
CA PRO A 264 1.61 13.22 -13.06
C PRO A 264 0.16 13.69 -13.26
N GLY A 265 -0.75 13.18 -12.43
CA GLY A 265 -2.18 13.49 -12.50
C GLY A 265 -2.98 12.72 -13.58
N ASN A 266 -2.34 11.96 -14.47
CA ASN A 266 -3.03 11.16 -15.48
C ASN A 266 -2.86 9.65 -15.24
N ARG A 267 -3.69 9.09 -14.35
CA ARG A 267 -3.69 7.64 -14.00
C ARG A 267 -3.69 6.70 -15.22
N LYS A 268 -4.40 7.04 -16.30
CA LYS A 268 -4.47 6.24 -17.53
C LYS A 268 -3.16 6.20 -18.35
N SER A 269 -2.24 7.13 -18.10
CA SER A 269 -0.95 7.18 -18.78
C SER A 269 0.13 6.35 -18.09
N TYR A 270 -0.13 5.92 -16.86
CA TYR A 270 0.80 5.06 -16.15
C TYR A 270 0.82 3.67 -16.78
N ARG A 271 2.02 3.08 -16.77
CA ARG A 271 2.28 1.70 -17.16
C ARG A 271 3.55 1.23 -16.47
N VAL A 272 3.61 -0.05 -16.12
CA VAL A 272 4.87 -0.70 -15.75
C VAL A 272 5.75 -0.77 -17.00
N ILE A 273 7.02 -0.42 -16.86
CA ILE A 273 8.05 -0.49 -17.90
C ILE A 273 9.29 -1.20 -17.36
N GLU A 274 10.00 -1.84 -18.28
CA GLU A 274 11.33 -2.39 -18.06
C GLU A 274 12.34 -1.50 -18.78
N GLU A 275 13.34 -0.98 -18.08
CA GLU A 275 14.42 -0.18 -18.65
C GLU A 275 15.76 -0.91 -18.48
N ASP A 276 16.71 -0.74 -19.40
CA ASP A 276 18.08 -1.22 -19.18
C ASP A 276 18.71 -0.43 -18.02
N LEU A 277 19.23 -1.13 -17.02
CA LEU A 277 19.71 -0.46 -15.82
C LEU A 277 20.93 0.44 -16.09
N LYS A 278 21.84 0.04 -17.01
CA LYS A 278 23.01 0.86 -17.35
C LYS A 278 22.57 2.14 -18.05
N ASP A 279 21.65 2.03 -18.99
CA ASP A 279 21.16 3.19 -19.74
C ASP A 279 20.32 4.12 -18.86
N GLU A 280 19.52 3.59 -17.93
CA GLU A 280 18.77 4.42 -16.99
C GLU A 280 19.70 5.20 -16.04
N ILE A 281 20.79 4.61 -15.55
CA ILE A 281 21.78 5.34 -14.74
C ILE A 281 22.44 6.47 -15.57
N ARG A 282 22.79 6.20 -16.84
CA ARG A 282 23.32 7.23 -17.76
C ARG A 282 22.31 8.35 -17.99
N ASN A 283 21.04 8.01 -18.19
CA ASN A 283 19.95 8.96 -18.37
C ASN A 283 19.75 9.83 -17.11
N ARG A 284 19.82 9.25 -15.91
CA ARG A 284 19.75 10.00 -14.64
C ARG A 284 20.94 10.95 -14.50
N LEU A 285 22.17 10.49 -14.72
CA LEU A 285 23.37 11.35 -14.72
C LEU A 285 23.27 12.49 -15.73
N GLN A 286 22.84 12.22 -16.96
CA GLN A 286 22.68 13.25 -17.99
C GLN A 286 21.60 14.29 -17.60
N ARG A 287 20.49 13.85 -17.01
CA ARG A 287 19.44 14.76 -16.47
C ARG A 287 19.99 15.61 -15.32
N THR A 288 20.71 15.00 -14.38
CA THR A 288 21.32 15.67 -13.23
C THR A 288 22.33 16.75 -13.67
N ASN A 289 23.18 16.44 -14.65
CA ASN A 289 24.12 17.41 -15.22
C ASN A 289 23.38 18.59 -15.89
N ARG A 290 22.40 18.30 -16.77
CA ARG A 290 21.58 19.34 -17.42
C ARG A 290 20.83 20.23 -16.43
N GLN A 291 20.41 19.69 -15.30
CA GLN A 291 19.66 20.40 -14.26
C GLN A 291 20.55 21.06 -13.20
N GLN A 292 21.88 20.91 -13.28
CA GLN A 292 22.84 21.43 -12.29
C GLN A 292 22.42 21.11 -10.85
N THR A 293 22.08 19.84 -10.62
CA THR A 293 21.56 19.33 -9.34
C THR A 293 22.37 18.12 -8.86
N PHE A 294 21.96 17.51 -7.76
CA PHE A 294 22.57 16.28 -7.25
C PHE A 294 21.76 15.04 -7.68
N LEU A 295 22.41 13.89 -7.70
CA LEU A 295 21.78 12.58 -7.79
C LEU A 295 22.15 11.77 -6.55
N ASP A 296 21.15 11.45 -5.73
CA ASP A 296 21.26 10.44 -4.68
C ASP A 296 20.71 9.11 -5.24
N ILE A 297 21.44 8.02 -5.03
CA ILE A 297 21.08 6.66 -5.46
C ILE A 297 21.09 5.77 -4.23
N THR A 298 20.03 4.99 -4.02
CA THR A 298 19.90 4.06 -2.89
C THR A 298 19.44 2.70 -3.40
N LEU A 299 20.30 1.69 -3.26
CA LEU A 299 20.05 0.30 -3.65
C LEU A 299 20.04 -0.60 -2.40
N GLY A 300 19.01 -1.42 -2.23
CA GLY A 300 18.95 -2.37 -1.10
C GLY A 300 18.22 -3.66 -1.45
N SER A 301 18.71 -4.77 -0.92
CA SER A 301 17.98 -6.05 -0.96
C SER A 301 17.04 -6.13 0.25
N VAL A 302 15.77 -6.43 -0.01
CA VAL A 302 14.75 -6.57 1.04
C VAL A 302 15.18 -7.64 2.05
N ASN A 303 15.26 -7.27 3.33
CA ASN A 303 15.67 -8.17 4.41
C ASN A 303 14.43 -8.71 5.14
N ARG A 304 14.31 -10.04 5.20
CA ARG A 304 13.13 -10.70 5.79
C ARG A 304 12.88 -10.38 7.25
N VAL A 305 13.94 -10.28 8.05
CA VAL A 305 13.81 -9.97 9.48
C VAL A 305 13.28 -8.54 9.65
N LEU A 306 13.67 -7.63 8.75
CA LEU A 306 13.15 -6.26 8.71
C LEU A 306 11.75 -6.14 8.10
N THR A 307 11.30 -7.09 7.26
CA THR A 307 9.93 -7.13 6.74
C THR A 307 8.94 -7.89 7.62
N ALA A 308 9.39 -8.85 8.44
CA ALA A 308 8.51 -9.68 9.27
C ALA A 308 7.63 -8.86 10.24
N ARG A 309 8.13 -7.72 10.74
CA ARG A 309 7.35 -6.75 11.53
C ARG A 309 6.20 -6.07 10.78
N PHE A 310 6.16 -6.23 9.45
CA PHE A 310 5.15 -5.71 8.54
C PHE A 310 4.40 -6.84 7.82
N GLU A 311 4.58 -8.11 8.20
CA GLU A 311 3.85 -9.21 7.58
C GLU A 311 2.35 -9.07 7.84
N ASN A 312 1.56 -9.22 6.77
CA ASN A 312 0.11 -9.23 6.84
C ASN A 312 -0.37 -10.59 7.35
N PRO A 313 -0.95 -10.71 8.56
CA PRO A 313 -1.33 -12.02 9.12
C PRO A 313 -2.31 -12.77 8.21
N GLN A 314 -3.22 -12.02 7.56
CA GLN A 314 -4.26 -12.55 6.66
C GLN A 314 -3.71 -13.20 5.37
N LEU A 315 -2.43 -12.99 5.02
CA LEU A 315 -1.76 -13.63 3.88
C LEU A 315 -0.82 -14.77 4.29
N SER A 316 -0.47 -14.85 5.59
CA SER A 316 0.38 -15.90 6.16
C SER A 316 -0.37 -17.22 6.40
N GLU A 317 -1.68 -17.17 6.67
CA GLU A 317 -2.52 -18.35 6.91
C GLU A 317 -2.86 -19.10 5.61
N GLY A 318 -1.93 -19.93 5.15
CA GLY A 318 -2.13 -20.85 4.02
C GLY A 318 -0.93 -20.98 3.08
N SER A 319 0.01 -20.04 3.14
CA SER A 319 1.27 -20.12 2.39
C SER A 319 2.41 -20.56 3.31
N GLY A 320 2.60 -21.89 3.44
CA GLY A 320 3.74 -22.46 4.17
C GLY A 320 5.04 -21.83 3.64
N VAL A 321 5.78 -21.16 4.54
CA VAL A 321 6.75 -20.09 4.24
C VAL A 321 7.61 -20.40 3.02
N LYS A 322 7.22 -19.84 1.87
CA LYS A 322 8.03 -19.88 0.66
C LYS A 322 9.16 -18.87 0.76
N GLU A 323 10.05 -18.89 -0.22
CA GLU A 323 10.91 -17.74 -0.46
C GLU A 323 10.03 -16.49 -0.61
N ILE A 324 10.44 -15.32 -0.09
CA ILE A 324 9.78 -14.04 -0.44
C ILE A 324 10.16 -13.78 -1.89
N ASP A 325 9.37 -14.41 -2.75
CA ASP A 325 9.60 -14.53 -4.16
C ASP A 325 8.84 -13.38 -4.83
N LEU A 326 9.43 -12.17 -4.73
CA LEU A 326 9.09 -10.95 -5.50
C LEU A 326 8.99 -11.20 -7.04
N PHE A 327 9.32 -12.41 -7.46
CA PHE A 327 9.43 -12.97 -8.79
C PHE A 327 8.11 -13.65 -9.25
N GLN A 328 7.13 -13.93 -8.39
CA GLN A 328 5.77 -14.32 -8.84
C GLN A 328 5.03 -13.17 -9.57
N VAL A 329 5.67 -12.00 -9.63
CA VAL A 329 5.18 -10.77 -10.23
C VAL A 329 5.85 -10.50 -11.60
N ALA A 330 6.69 -11.40 -12.16
CA ALA A 330 7.39 -11.18 -13.44
C ALA A 330 7.22 -12.32 -14.46
#